data_AF-A0A7C7NVA5-F1
#
_entry.id   AF-A0A7C7NVA5-F1
#
_cell.length_a   1.000
_cell.length_b   1.000
_cell.length_c   1.000
_cell.angle_alpha   90.00
_cell.angle_beta   90.00
_cell.angle_gamma   90.00
#
_symmetry.space_group_name_H-M   'P 1'
#
loop_
_entity.id
_entity.type
_entity.pdbx_description
1 polymer ?
#
loop_
_entity_poly.entity_id
_entity_poly.type
_entity_poly.pdbx_seq_one_letter_code
_entity_poly.pdbx_strand_id
1 'polypeptide(L)' 'RREEAKVARVPGSAFGYEGFARLSYCNSDDEIVEGINRIKEALEKLQTA' A
#
# COMPACT_ATOMS: atom_id res chain seq x y z
N ARG A 1 -6.35 3.76 -13.55
CA ARG A 1 -5.92 2.47 -12.98
C ARG A 1 -5.35 2.71 -11.58
N ARG A 2 -6.20 3.09 -10.59
CA ARG A 2 -5.78 3.45 -9.22
C ARG A 2 -6.46 2.57 -8.15
N GLU A 3 -7.16 1.51 -8.55
CA GLU A 3 -8.22 0.90 -7.74
C GLU A 3 -8.00 -0.58 -7.39
N GLU A 4 -6.81 -1.14 -7.62
CA GLU A 4 -6.67 -2.60 -7.58
C GLU A 4 -6.52 -3.17 -6.16
N ALA A 5 -5.82 -2.48 -5.26
CA ALA A 5 -5.56 -2.99 -3.91
C ALA A 5 -6.53 -2.46 -2.83
N LYS A 6 -7.26 -1.37 -3.09
CA LYS A 6 -8.12 -0.68 -2.09
C LYS A 6 -7.39 -0.37 -0.76
N VAL A 7 -6.15 0.10 -0.84
CA VAL A 7 -5.35 0.56 0.31
C VAL A 7 -4.93 2.02 0.09
N ALA A 8 -5.32 2.89 1.02
CA ALA A 8 -4.95 4.30 0.99
C ALA A 8 -3.49 4.49 1.48
N ARG A 9 -2.72 5.28 0.75
CA ARG A 9 -1.29 5.53 1.00
C ARG A 9 -0.96 6.97 0.63
N VAL A 10 0.01 7.57 1.32
CA VAL A 10 0.60 8.84 0.88
C VAL A 10 1.88 8.52 0.07
N PRO A 11 2.02 9.03 -1.17
CA PRO A 11 3.24 8.83 -1.93
C PRO A 11 4.42 9.55 -1.25
N GLY A 12 5.59 8.90 -1.25
CA GLY A 12 6.81 9.47 -0.67
C GLY A 12 7.30 10.75 -1.35
N SER A 13 6.90 10.98 -2.60
CA SER A 13 7.16 12.24 -3.31
C SER A 13 6.60 13.47 -2.59
N ALA A 14 5.52 13.33 -1.80
CA ALA A 14 5.00 14.39 -0.95
C ALA A 14 5.96 14.78 0.18
N PHE A 15 6.98 13.96 0.46
CA PHE A 15 8.00 14.16 1.49
C PHE A 15 9.43 14.23 0.89
N GLY A 16 9.57 14.34 -0.43
CA GLY A 16 10.88 14.35 -1.09
C GLY A 16 11.56 12.98 -1.27
N TYR A 17 10.85 11.88 -1.00
CA TYR A 17 11.35 10.50 -1.13
C TYR A 17 10.65 9.77 -2.28
N GLU A 18 11.14 9.96 -3.50
CA GLU A 18 10.60 9.29 -4.69
C GLU A 18 10.79 7.76 -4.63
N GLY A 19 9.84 7.00 -5.17
CA GLY A 19 9.81 5.53 -5.08
C GLY A 19 9.28 4.99 -3.74
N PHE A 20 9.13 5.83 -2.71
CA PHE A 20 8.67 5.39 -1.38
C PHE A 20 7.18 5.61 -1.12
N ALA A 21 6.73 5.05 0.00
CA ALA A 21 5.38 5.00 0.53
C ALA A 21 5.36 5.51 1.97
N ARG A 22 4.30 6.21 2.38
CA ARG A 22 3.95 6.32 3.80
C ARG A 22 2.60 5.66 4.05
N LEU A 23 2.58 4.78 5.05
CA LEU A 23 1.39 4.13 5.58
C LEU A 23 1.16 4.61 7.01
N SER A 24 -0.10 4.87 7.36
CA SER A 24 -0.50 5.05 8.75
C SER A 24 -0.78 3.69 9.37
N TYR A 25 -0.30 3.47 10.59
CA TYR A 25 -0.57 2.26 11.39
C TYR A 25 -1.43 2.57 12.61
N CYS A 26 -2.06 3.75 12.67
CA CYS A 26 -2.97 4.13 13.74
C CYS A 26 -4.39 3.60 13.45
N ASN A 27 -4.54 2.28 13.40
CA ASN A 27 -5.78 1.53 13.19
C ASN A 27 -5.74 0.25 14.02
N SER A 28 -6.80 -0.57 13.96
CA SER A 28 -6.79 -1.90 14.58
C SER A 28 -5.80 -2.85 13.90
N ASP A 29 -5.29 -3.82 14.65
CA ASP A 29 -4.37 -4.84 14.13
C ASP A 29 -4.99 -5.61 12.95
N ASP A 30 -6.28 -5.94 13.04
CA ASP A 30 -7.01 -6.65 11.99
C ASP A 30 -7.03 -5.86 10.66
N GLU A 31 -7.31 -4.56 10.72
CA GLU A 31 -7.29 -3.68 9.53
C GLU A 31 -5.87 -3.53 8.95
N ILE A 32 -4.85 -3.48 9.82
CA ILE A 32 -3.46 -3.41 9.38
C ILE A 32 -3.06 -4.70 8.67
N VAL A 33 -3.39 -5.86 9.24
CA VAL A 33 -3.11 -7.17 8.64
C VAL A 33 -3.82 -7.30 7.29
N GLU A 34 -5.10 -6.94 7.21
CA GLU A 34 -5.84 -6.95 5.94
C GLU A 34 -5.20 -6.02 4.90
N GLY A 35 -4.85 -4.80 5.29
CA GLY A 35 -4.19 -3.84 4.40
C GLY A 35 -2.85 -4.35 3.87
N ILE A 36 -2.04 -4.99 4.71
CA ILE A 36 -0.77 -5.59 4.30
C ILE A 36 -0.99 -6.75 3.32
N ASN A 37 -1.96 -7.63 3.58
CA ASN A 37 -2.29 -8.73 2.68
C ASN A 37 -2.71 -8.23 1.29
N ARG A 38 -3.55 -7.20 1.21
CA ARG A 38 -3.94 -6.57 -0.06
C ARG A 38 -2.76 -5.95 -0.81
N ILE A 39 -1.80 -5.34 -0.09
CA ILE A 39 -0.57 -4.83 -0.71
C ILE A 39 0.25 -5.98 -1.31
N LYS A 40 0.42 -7.07 -0.56
CA LYS A 40 1.15 -8.26 -1.03
C LYS A 40 0.55 -8.81 -2.33
N GLU A 41 -0.76 -9.05 -2.37
CA GLU A 41 -1.45 -9.57 -3.56
C GLU A 41 -1.29 -8.65 -4.78
N ALA A 42 -1.34 -7.33 -4.57
CA ALA A 42 -1.16 -6.37 -5.64
C ALA A 42 0.27 -6.41 -6.20
N LEU A 43 1.28 -6.57 -5.35
CA LEU A 43 2.68 -6.70 -5.77
C LEU A 43 2.93 -8.00 -6.53
N GLU A 44 2.35 -9.13 -6.08
CA GLU A 44 2.46 -10.43 -6.77
C GLU A 44 1.87 -10.36 -8.19
N LYS A 45 0.74 -9.67 -8.37
CA LYS A 45 0.14 -9.43 -9.69
C LYS A 45 1.04 -8.62 -10.62
N LEU A 46 1.81 -7.68 -10.08
CA LEU A 46 2.77 -6.88 -10.86
C LEU A 46 4.03 -7.66 -11.25
N GLN A 47 4.43 -8.66 -10.44
CA GLN A 47 5.57 -9.52 -10.76
C GLN A 47 5.26 -10.55 -11.85
N THR A 48 3.98 -10.91 -12.02
CA THR A 48 3.55 -11.90 -13.01
C THR A 48 3.14 -11.27 -14.35
N ALA A 49 3.18 -9.93 -14.45
CA ALA A 49 2.75 -9.15 -15.62
C ALA A 49 3.92 -8.71 -16.52
#